data_AF-A0A7W8ZB05-F1
#
_entry.id   AF-A0A7W8ZB05-F1
#
_cell.length_a   1.000
_cell.length_b   1.000
_cell.length_c   1.000
_cell.angle_alpha   90.00
_cell.angle_beta   90.00
_cell.angle_gamma   90.00
#
_symmetry.space_group_name_H-M   'P 1'
#
loop_
_entity.id
_entity.type
_entity.pdbx_description
1 polymer ?
#
loop_
_entity_poly.entity_id
_entity_poly.type
_entity_poly.pdbx_seq_one_letter_code
_entity_poly.pdbx_strand_id
1 'polypeptide(L)'
;MRRNVRAGWIAAGGLLSASAVLGVALAVWLAVRLPHDYDFALGSYDSADLGRRTTEVSTVTYAITTPVVVVNTAGPVRVLVARGPAGRLAVRREMSWEEGEREFQESWRDGTTLDVRLGCPRPARGTAAPCHATYTLTAPASVRVQLVTPSGTATCAAAGPEPAACESTGPPPAPAPPG
;
A
#
# COMPACT_ATOMS: atom_id res chain seq x y z
N MET A 1 51.18 -57.45 -15.61
CA MET A 1 49.75 -57.07 -15.71
C MET A 1 49.28 -56.21 -14.51
N ARG A 2 49.83 -54.99 -14.27
CA ARG A 2 49.37 -54.10 -13.17
C ARG A 2 49.17 -52.63 -13.54
N ARG A 3 49.47 -52.23 -14.79
CA ARG A 3 49.40 -50.84 -15.26
C ARG A 3 47.99 -50.45 -15.74
N ASN A 4 47.30 -51.37 -16.42
CA ASN A 4 45.98 -51.13 -17.01
C ASN A 4 44.86 -51.01 -15.96
N VAL A 5 45.00 -51.69 -14.82
CA VAL A 5 44.03 -51.61 -13.70
C VAL A 5 44.10 -50.25 -13.01
N ARG A 6 45.31 -49.68 -12.82
CA ARG A 6 45.48 -48.34 -12.25
C ARG A 6 44.96 -47.24 -13.17
N ALA A 7 45.19 -47.37 -14.48
CA ALA A 7 44.64 -46.44 -15.47
C ALA A 7 43.10 -46.48 -15.51
N GLY A 8 42.50 -47.67 -15.40
CA GLY A 8 41.05 -47.83 -15.33
C GLY A 8 40.42 -47.16 -14.10
N TRP A 9 41.05 -47.27 -12.93
CA TRP A 9 40.57 -46.61 -11.70
C TRP A 9 40.68 -45.08 -11.74
N ILE A 10 41.75 -44.54 -12.32
CA ILE A 10 41.91 -43.08 -12.49
C ILE A 10 40.89 -42.54 -13.48
N ALA A 11 40.69 -43.23 -14.61
CA ALA A 11 39.68 -42.85 -15.60
C ALA A 11 38.27 -42.89 -15.00
N ALA A 12 37.95 -43.95 -14.25
CA ALA A 12 36.66 -44.08 -13.57
C ALA A 12 36.45 -42.97 -12.52
N GLY A 13 37.44 -42.68 -11.68
CA GLY A 13 37.35 -41.60 -10.69
C GLY A 13 37.21 -40.21 -11.32
N GLY A 14 37.93 -39.98 -12.43
CA GLY A 14 37.82 -38.75 -13.21
C GLY A 14 36.44 -38.56 -13.83
N LEU A 15 35.88 -39.63 -14.43
CA LEU A 15 34.56 -39.60 -15.02
C LEU A 15 33.46 -39.34 -13.98
N LEU A 16 33.60 -39.94 -12.80
CA LEU A 16 32.65 -39.79 -11.70
C LEU A 16 32.67 -38.36 -11.13
N SER A 17 33.86 -37.78 -10.99
CA SER A 17 34.04 -36.38 -10.58
C SER A 17 33.46 -35.40 -11.61
N ALA A 18 33.74 -35.62 -12.90
CA ALA A 18 33.19 -34.79 -13.98
C ALA A 18 31.66 -34.87 -14.04
N SER A 19 31.10 -36.06 -13.85
CA SER A 19 29.65 -36.29 -13.83
C SER A 19 28.97 -35.60 -12.64
N ALA A 20 29.59 -35.63 -11.45
CA ALA A 20 29.08 -34.94 -10.27
C ALA A 20 29.06 -33.41 -10.47
N VAL A 21 30.15 -32.84 -11.00
CA VAL A 21 30.23 -31.40 -11.28
C VAL A 21 29.21 -30.99 -12.35
N LEU A 22 29.08 -31.77 -13.43
CA LEU A 22 28.07 -31.54 -14.46
C LEU A 22 26.66 -31.62 -13.89
N GLY A 23 26.35 -32.62 -13.07
CA GLY A 23 25.03 -32.76 -12.44
C GLY A 23 24.66 -31.57 -11.56
N VAL A 24 25.59 -31.09 -10.73
CA VAL A 24 25.36 -29.91 -9.88
C VAL A 24 25.20 -28.64 -10.72
N ALA A 25 26.06 -28.44 -11.73
CA ALA A 25 25.96 -27.29 -12.62
C ALA A 25 24.63 -27.27 -13.39
N LEU A 26 24.17 -28.43 -13.87
CA LEU A 26 22.89 -28.57 -14.55
C LEU A 26 21.71 -28.32 -13.60
N ALA A 27 21.78 -28.82 -12.36
CA ALA A 27 20.76 -28.57 -11.34
C ALA A 27 20.66 -27.07 -11.00
N VAL A 28 21.80 -26.38 -10.83
CA VAL A 28 21.84 -24.94 -10.59
C VAL A 28 21.32 -24.17 -11.81
N TRP A 29 21.73 -24.55 -13.02
CA TRP A 29 21.27 -23.90 -14.24
C TRP A 29 19.76 -24.07 -14.44
N LEU A 30 19.22 -25.27 -14.18
CA LEU A 30 17.80 -25.55 -14.19
C LEU A 30 17.07 -24.76 -13.09
N ALA A 31 17.61 -24.67 -11.88
CA ALA A 31 17.01 -23.88 -10.79
C ALA A 31 16.95 -22.36 -11.11
N VAL A 32 17.88 -21.85 -11.91
CA VAL A 32 17.89 -20.45 -12.35
C VAL A 32 16.97 -20.22 -13.56
N ARG A 33 16.84 -21.21 -14.46
CA ARG A 33 16.09 -21.08 -15.73
C ARG A 33 14.64 -21.51 -15.63
N LEU A 34 14.30 -22.43 -14.74
CA LEU A 34 12.94 -22.88 -14.53
C LEU A 34 12.33 -22.08 -13.37
N PRO A 35 11.16 -21.45 -13.57
CA PRO A 35 10.37 -20.94 -12.46
C PRO A 35 10.10 -22.10 -11.46
N HIS A 36 10.11 -21.79 -10.17
CA HIS A 36 10.07 -22.74 -9.08
C HIS A 36 8.79 -23.61 -9.10
N ASP A 37 8.82 -24.78 -9.73
CA ASP A 37 7.71 -25.76 -9.73
C ASP A 37 7.94 -26.95 -8.77
N TYR A 38 8.98 -26.92 -7.93
CA TYR A 38 9.23 -27.96 -6.92
C TYR A 38 8.85 -27.52 -5.50
N ASP A 39 7.64 -26.97 -5.35
CA ASP A 39 6.99 -26.98 -4.03
C ASP A 39 6.39 -28.36 -3.79
N PHE A 40 7.11 -29.16 -3.00
CA PHE A 40 6.59 -30.38 -2.40
C PHE A 40 5.29 -30.02 -1.64
N ALA A 41 4.26 -30.86 -1.84
CA ALA A 41 2.89 -30.74 -1.34
C ALA A 41 2.73 -30.70 0.20
N LEU A 42 3.33 -29.71 0.86
CA LEU A 42 2.76 -29.07 2.02
C LEU A 42 1.77 -28.06 1.44
N GLY A 43 0.47 -28.28 1.63
CA GLY A 43 -0.59 -27.47 1.04
C GLY A 43 -0.20 -26.01 0.97
N SER A 44 0.10 -25.54 -0.25
CA SER A 44 0.25 -24.12 -0.51
C SER A 44 -1.12 -23.53 -0.19
N TYR A 45 -1.22 -22.90 0.97
CA TYR A 45 -2.33 -22.00 1.21
C TYR A 45 -2.14 -20.90 0.20
N ASP A 46 -2.98 -20.93 -0.84
CA ASP A 46 -3.04 -19.84 -1.79
C ASP A 46 -3.27 -18.59 -0.96
N SER A 47 -2.30 -17.66 -0.96
CA SER A 47 -2.37 -16.46 -0.10
C SER A 47 -3.59 -15.59 -0.39
N ALA A 48 -4.29 -15.89 -1.50
CA ALA A 48 -5.59 -15.34 -1.86
C ALA A 48 -6.73 -15.77 -0.92
N ASP A 49 -6.67 -16.98 -0.32
CA ASP A 49 -7.68 -17.44 0.64
C ASP A 49 -7.51 -16.84 2.05
N LEU A 50 -6.39 -16.16 2.31
CA LEU A 50 -6.09 -15.55 3.61
C LEU A 50 -6.62 -14.11 3.75
N GLY A 51 -7.40 -13.60 2.79
CA GLY A 51 -8.00 -12.26 2.90
C GLY A 51 -6.94 -11.19 3.16
N ARG A 52 -5.89 -11.16 2.34
CA ARG A 52 -4.72 -10.31 2.55
C ARG A 52 -5.12 -8.84 2.63
N ARG A 53 -4.85 -8.24 3.79
CA ARG A 53 -5.03 -6.80 4.01
C ARG A 53 -3.68 -6.10 4.05
N THR A 54 -3.50 -5.14 3.15
CA THR A 54 -2.31 -4.30 3.12
C THR A 54 -2.61 -2.97 3.81
N THR A 55 -1.66 -2.50 4.61
CA THR A 55 -1.70 -1.17 5.24
C THR A 55 -0.47 -0.38 4.82
N GLU A 56 -0.65 0.89 4.52
CA GLU A 56 0.41 1.83 4.19
C GLU A 56 0.29 3.07 5.08
N VAL A 57 1.39 3.44 5.71
CA VAL A 57 1.50 4.65 6.52
C VAL A 57 2.56 5.55 5.93
N SER A 58 2.19 6.78 5.61
CA SER A 58 3.09 7.84 5.15
C SER A 58 2.95 9.07 6.02
N THR A 59 4.06 9.74 6.33
CA THR A 59 4.04 11.01 7.06
C THR A 59 4.99 11.99 6.40
N VAL A 60 4.48 13.16 6.04
CA VAL A 60 5.25 14.23 5.41
C VAL A 60 5.03 15.52 6.19
N THR A 61 6.11 16.29 6.39
CA THR A 61 6.04 17.59 7.06
C THR A 61 6.46 18.69 6.11
N TYR A 62 5.65 19.74 6.05
CA TYR A 62 5.84 20.91 5.20
C TYR A 62 6.02 22.17 6.05
N ALA A 63 6.81 23.12 5.55
CA ALA A 63 6.76 24.49 6.02
C ALA A 63 5.51 25.15 5.45
N ILE A 64 4.70 25.80 6.30
CA ILE A 64 3.46 26.44 5.88
C ILE A 64 3.50 27.94 6.16
N THR A 65 3.23 28.73 5.13
CA THR A 65 3.13 30.19 5.18
C THR A 65 1.72 30.68 4.88
N THR A 66 0.85 29.79 4.38
CA THR A 66 -0.52 30.13 3.98
C THR A 66 -1.50 29.94 5.12
N PRO A 67 -2.53 30.80 5.24
CA PRO A 67 -3.53 30.69 6.30
C PRO A 67 -4.61 29.64 6.02
N VAL A 68 -4.64 29.06 4.82
CA VAL A 68 -5.63 28.08 4.39
C VAL A 68 -4.94 26.94 3.65
N VAL A 69 -5.36 25.72 3.95
CA VAL A 69 -5.02 24.48 3.24
C VAL A 69 -6.32 23.88 2.75
N VAL A 70 -6.38 23.53 1.47
CA VAL A 70 -7.55 22.86 0.88
C VAL A 70 -7.23 21.38 0.72
N VAL A 71 -8.13 20.51 1.15
CA VAL A 71 -8.04 19.06 0.95
C VAL A 71 -9.22 18.66 0.09
N ASN A 72 -8.95 18.35 -1.17
CA ASN A 72 -9.95 17.94 -2.14
C ASN A 72 -9.91 16.42 -2.27
N THR A 73 -10.97 15.74 -1.84
CA THR A 73 -11.01 14.28 -1.80
C THR A 73 -12.07 13.71 -2.73
N ALA A 74 -11.79 12.55 -3.31
CA ALA A 74 -12.77 11.72 -3.99
C ALA A 74 -12.59 10.26 -3.55
N GLY A 75 -13.70 9.60 -3.18
CA GLY A 75 -13.69 8.21 -2.69
C GLY A 75 -13.72 8.08 -1.16
N PRO A 76 -13.44 6.88 -0.60
CA PRO A 76 -13.54 6.61 0.83
C PRO A 76 -12.32 7.15 1.61
N VAL A 77 -12.25 8.49 1.69
CA VAL A 77 -11.19 9.22 2.38
C VAL A 77 -11.77 9.96 3.57
N ARG A 78 -11.23 9.69 4.76
CA ARG A 78 -11.52 10.41 6.00
C ARG A 78 -10.41 11.42 6.27
N VAL A 79 -10.79 12.65 6.65
CA VAL A 79 -9.84 13.70 7.02
C VAL A 79 -10.03 14.07 8.48
N LEU A 80 -8.94 14.06 9.24
CA LEU A 80 -8.83 14.45 10.63
C LEU A 80 -7.91 15.67 10.73
N VAL A 81 -8.22 16.59 11.63
CA VAL A 81 -7.42 17.80 11.86
C VAL A 81 -7.03 17.88 13.33
N ALA A 82 -5.74 18.10 13.59
CA ALA A 82 -5.16 18.27 14.91
C ALA A 82 -4.31 19.55 14.97
N ARG A 83 -4.09 20.06 16.18
CA ARG A 83 -3.22 21.21 16.43
C ARG A 83 -1.76 20.81 16.44
N GLY A 84 -0.99 21.54 15.64
CA GLY A 84 0.45 21.40 15.48
C GLY A 84 1.24 22.64 15.88
N PRO A 85 2.57 22.55 15.80
CA PRO A 85 3.47 23.68 16.02
C PRO A 85 3.30 24.76 14.94
N ALA A 86 3.62 26.00 15.28
CA ALA A 86 3.58 27.12 14.33
C ALA A 86 4.51 26.91 13.12
N GLY A 87 4.07 27.37 11.96
CA GLY A 87 4.86 27.34 10.71
C GLY A 87 5.06 25.95 10.09
N ARG A 88 4.44 24.88 10.64
CA ARG A 88 4.55 23.53 10.09
C ARG A 88 3.19 22.87 9.90
N LEU A 89 3.03 22.21 8.76
CA LEU A 89 1.91 21.30 8.49
C LEU A 89 2.48 19.88 8.40
N ALA A 90 2.02 18.98 9.26
CA ALA A 90 2.30 17.56 9.10
C ALA A 90 1.07 16.85 8.54
N VAL A 91 1.27 16.01 7.52
CA VAL A 91 0.23 15.21 6.90
C VAL A 91 0.61 13.76 7.09
N ARG A 92 -0.20 13.03 7.87
CA ARG A 92 -0.08 11.59 8.05
C ARG A 92 -1.20 10.90 7.30
N ARG A 93 -0.86 10.02 6.37
CA ARG A 93 -1.77 9.17 5.63
C ARG A 93 -1.68 7.76 6.17
N GLU A 94 -2.83 7.18 6.52
CA GLU A 94 -2.98 5.76 6.81
C GLU A 94 -3.99 5.20 5.83
N MET A 95 -3.57 4.24 5.02
CA MET A 95 -4.41 3.66 3.99
C MET A 95 -4.44 2.15 4.15
N SER A 96 -5.60 1.54 3.98
CA SER A 96 -5.70 0.09 3.96
C SER A 96 -6.58 -0.39 2.82
N TRP A 97 -6.21 -1.54 2.26
CA TRP A 97 -6.95 -2.19 1.19
C TRP A 97 -6.81 -3.71 1.26
N GLU A 98 -7.82 -4.39 0.76
CA GLU A 98 -7.84 -5.85 0.55
C GLU A 98 -7.33 -6.18 -0.86
N GLU A 99 -7.03 -7.46 -1.08
CA GLU A 99 -6.49 -7.99 -2.34
C GLU A 99 -7.27 -7.49 -3.57
N GLY A 100 -6.56 -6.76 -4.45
CA GLY A 100 -7.11 -6.06 -5.60
C GLY A 100 -6.33 -4.78 -5.93
N GLU A 101 -6.50 -4.26 -7.14
CA GLU A 101 -5.94 -2.96 -7.50
C GLU A 101 -6.72 -1.83 -6.80
N ARG A 102 -5.97 -0.91 -6.18
CA ARG A 102 -6.47 0.40 -5.78
C ARG A 102 -6.05 1.42 -6.83
N GLU A 103 -6.96 2.28 -7.22
CA GLU A 103 -6.59 3.49 -7.96
C GLU A 103 -6.32 4.58 -6.94
N PHE A 104 -5.08 5.03 -6.85
CA PHE A 104 -4.71 6.09 -5.90
C PHE A 104 -3.90 7.18 -6.60
N GLN A 105 -4.38 8.41 -6.44
CA GLN A 105 -3.69 9.60 -6.89
C GLN A 105 -3.63 10.61 -5.76
N GLU A 106 -2.44 11.12 -5.50
CA GLU A 106 -2.18 12.19 -4.55
C GLU A 106 -1.28 13.22 -5.21
N SER A 107 -1.70 14.49 -5.16
CA SER A 107 -0.91 15.58 -5.70
C SER A 107 -1.15 16.88 -4.94
N TRP A 108 -0.11 17.68 -4.82
CA TRP A 108 -0.22 19.05 -4.35
C TRP A 108 -0.35 19.99 -5.54
N ARG A 109 -1.39 20.82 -5.51
CA ARG A 109 -1.60 21.92 -6.45
C ARG A 109 -1.35 23.24 -5.74
N ASP A 110 -0.59 24.12 -6.40
CA ASP A 110 -0.29 25.48 -5.95
C ASP A 110 0.29 25.56 -4.52
N GLY A 111 0.91 24.47 -4.04
CA GLY A 111 1.49 24.35 -2.70
C GLY A 111 0.50 24.41 -1.54
N THR A 112 -0.81 24.45 -1.80
CA THR A 112 -1.85 24.71 -0.78
C THR A 112 -3.05 23.78 -0.87
N THR A 113 -3.24 23.15 -2.02
CA THR A 113 -4.36 22.24 -2.28
C THR A 113 -3.84 20.82 -2.40
N LEU A 114 -4.26 19.93 -1.50
CA LEU A 114 -4.00 18.51 -1.55
C LEU A 114 -5.16 17.82 -2.29
N ASP A 115 -4.93 17.40 -3.51
CA ASP A 115 -5.86 16.60 -4.31
C ASP A 115 -5.63 15.10 -4.01
N VAL A 116 -6.66 14.42 -3.52
CA VAL A 116 -6.64 12.99 -3.17
C VAL A 116 -7.78 12.29 -3.90
N ARG A 117 -7.46 11.25 -4.66
CA ARG A 117 -8.45 10.36 -5.29
C ARG A 117 -8.15 8.93 -4.92
N LEU A 118 -9.14 8.25 -4.37
CA LEU A 118 -9.10 6.84 -4.02
C LEU A 118 -10.26 6.12 -4.69
N GLY A 119 -9.95 5.34 -5.73
CA GLY A 119 -10.86 4.39 -6.34
C GLY A 119 -10.68 3.02 -5.68
N CYS A 120 -11.77 2.49 -5.11
CA CYS A 120 -11.82 1.10 -4.66
C CYS A 120 -12.66 0.27 -5.62
N PRO A 121 -12.36 -1.03 -5.78
CA PRO A 121 -13.30 -1.98 -6.36
C PRO A 121 -14.66 -1.90 -5.65
N ARG A 122 -15.75 -2.16 -6.38
CA ARG A 122 -17.08 -2.22 -5.76
C ARG A 122 -17.08 -3.32 -4.70
N PRO A 123 -17.50 -3.04 -3.46
CA PRO A 123 -17.66 -4.09 -2.47
C PRO A 123 -18.68 -5.12 -2.96
N ALA A 124 -18.46 -6.39 -2.61
CA ALA A 124 -19.52 -7.38 -2.70
C ALA A 124 -20.69 -6.94 -1.81
N ARG A 125 -21.93 -7.32 -2.15
CA ARG A 125 -23.10 -6.91 -1.37
C ARG A 125 -22.93 -7.30 0.10
N GLY A 126 -22.96 -6.31 0.99
CA GLY A 126 -22.88 -6.51 2.44
C GLY A 126 -21.47 -6.49 3.03
N THR A 127 -20.41 -6.26 2.24
CA THR A 127 -19.05 -6.07 2.77
C THR A 127 -18.69 -4.60 2.87
N ALA A 128 -17.80 -4.26 3.82
CA ALA A 128 -17.22 -2.92 3.91
C ALA A 128 -16.46 -2.60 2.62
N ALA A 129 -16.29 -1.31 2.32
CA ALA A 129 -15.48 -0.89 1.17
C ALA A 129 -14.08 -1.54 1.28
N PRO A 130 -13.59 -2.18 0.21
CA PRO A 130 -12.35 -2.96 0.26
C PRO A 130 -11.12 -2.07 0.41
N CYS A 131 -11.28 -0.74 0.36
CA CYS A 131 -10.20 0.20 0.68
C CYS A 131 -10.69 1.47 1.37
N HIS A 132 -9.83 2.08 2.17
CA HIS A 132 -10.04 3.40 2.77
C HIS A 132 -8.72 4.10 3.08
N ALA A 133 -8.76 5.42 3.16
CA ALA A 133 -7.65 6.23 3.62
C ALA A 133 -8.09 7.21 4.71
N THR A 134 -7.25 7.38 5.73
CA THR A 134 -7.38 8.38 6.79
C THR A 134 -6.20 9.33 6.70
N TYR A 135 -6.49 10.62 6.51
CA TYR A 135 -5.51 11.69 6.53
C TYR A 135 -5.63 12.44 7.85
N THR A 136 -4.54 12.54 8.59
CA THR A 136 -4.43 13.37 9.77
C THR A 136 -3.55 14.56 9.45
N LEU A 137 -4.15 15.76 9.42
CA LEU A 137 -3.48 17.03 9.21
C LEU A 137 -3.22 17.67 10.57
N THR A 138 -1.95 17.81 10.92
CA THR A 138 -1.51 18.50 12.12
C THR A 138 -1.03 19.89 11.72
N ALA A 139 -1.86 20.91 11.96
CA ALA A 139 -1.67 22.26 11.44
C ALA A 139 -1.59 23.32 12.56
N PRO A 140 -0.93 24.48 12.33
CA PRO A 140 -0.93 25.58 13.28
C PRO A 140 -2.35 26.10 13.54
N ALA A 141 -2.58 26.68 14.73
CA ALA A 141 -3.89 27.26 15.07
C ALA A 141 -4.32 28.43 14.14
N SER A 142 -3.37 29.08 13.48
CA SER A 142 -3.62 30.15 12.51
C SER A 142 -4.03 29.64 11.12
N VAL A 143 -3.95 28.33 10.88
CA VAL A 143 -4.26 27.72 9.58
C VAL A 143 -5.65 27.05 9.65
N ARG A 144 -6.49 27.36 8.66
CA ARG A 144 -7.78 26.70 8.45
C ARG A 144 -7.64 25.59 7.41
N VAL A 145 -8.29 24.46 7.66
CA VAL A 145 -8.38 23.36 6.71
C VAL A 145 -9.76 23.39 6.05
N GLN A 146 -9.80 23.46 4.73
CA GLN A 146 -11.04 23.37 3.97
C GLN A 146 -11.10 21.99 3.31
N LEU A 147 -12.10 21.20 3.69
CA LEU A 147 -12.36 19.91 3.04
C LEU A 147 -13.35 20.13 1.90
N VAL A 148 -13.01 19.62 0.72
CA VAL A 148 -13.89 19.58 -0.45
C VAL A 148 -14.08 18.11 -0.79
N THR A 149 -15.33 17.66 -0.79
CA THR A 149 -15.73 16.31 -1.21
C THR A 149 -16.78 16.42 -2.31
N PRO A 150 -17.13 15.32 -3.01
CA PRO A 150 -18.23 15.35 -3.97
C PRO A 150 -19.59 15.67 -3.32
N SER A 151 -19.72 15.48 -2.00
CA SER A 151 -20.95 15.76 -1.24
C SER A 151 -21.04 17.20 -0.72
N GLY A 152 -19.95 17.98 -0.76
CA GLY A 152 -19.94 19.37 -0.34
C GLY A 152 -18.61 19.83 0.25
N THR A 153 -18.65 20.97 0.94
CA THR A 153 -17.46 21.58 1.54
C THR A 153 -17.60 21.72 3.04
N ALA A 154 -16.53 21.45 3.79
CA ALA A 154 -16.42 21.67 5.22
C ALA A 154 -15.26 22.61 5.54
N THR A 155 -15.40 23.39 6.60
CA THR A 155 -14.26 24.16 7.16
C THR A 155 -13.95 23.64 8.55
N CYS A 156 -12.69 23.28 8.77
CA CYS A 156 -12.22 22.63 9.97
C CYS A 156 -11.06 23.41 10.58
N ALA A 157 -11.07 23.53 11.89
CA ALA A 157 -10.06 24.24 12.65
C ALA A 157 -9.32 23.25 13.57
N ALA A 158 -8.02 23.48 13.72
CA ALA A 158 -7.18 22.73 14.64
C ALA A 158 -7.44 23.18 16.10
N ALA A 159 -8.48 22.61 16.72
CA ALA A 159 -8.96 23.01 18.04
C ALA A 159 -8.07 22.49 19.19
N GLY A 160 -7.57 21.27 19.09
CA GLY A 160 -6.77 20.60 20.14
C GLY A 160 -5.74 19.63 19.58
N PRO A 161 -4.88 19.04 20.43
CA PRO A 161 -3.85 18.09 20.00
C PRO A 161 -4.44 16.76 19.52
N GLU A 162 -5.68 16.44 19.92
CA GLU A 162 -6.38 15.26 19.48
C GLU A 162 -6.99 15.46 18.08
N PRO A 163 -6.81 14.51 17.14
CA PRO A 163 -7.38 14.63 15.81
C PRO A 163 -8.91 14.57 15.85
N ALA A 164 -9.57 15.61 15.33
CA ALA A 164 -11.01 15.66 15.18
C ALA A 164 -11.43 15.44 13.73
N ALA A 165 -12.52 14.72 13.50
CA ALA A 165 -13.05 14.49 12.16
C ALA A 165 -13.50 15.80 11.50
N CYS A 166 -13.05 16.01 10.27
CA CYS A 166 -13.51 17.08 9.43
C CYS A 166 -14.70 16.56 8.61
N GLU A 167 -15.91 16.80 9.10
CA GLU A 167 -17.12 16.30 8.44
C GLU A 167 -17.76 17.40 7.58
N SER A 168 -17.98 17.11 6.29
CA SER A 168 -18.83 17.96 5.46
C SER A 168 -20.27 17.83 5.95
N THR A 169 -20.89 18.93 6.31
CA THR A 169 -22.30 19.00 6.67
C THR A 169 -23.15 18.85 5.40
N GLY A 170 -23.12 17.67 4.80
CA GLY A 170 -23.99 17.27 3.69
C GLY A 170 -25.10 16.36 4.19
N PRO A 171 -26.32 16.41 3.63
CA PRO A 171 -27.40 15.51 4.01
C PRO A 171 -26.97 14.05 3.80
N PRO A 172 -27.42 13.10 4.64
CA PRO A 172 -27.08 11.69 4.49
C PRO A 172 -27.43 11.19 3.08
N PRO A 173 -26.64 10.25 2.51
CA PRO A 173 -26.95 9.69 1.20
C PRO A 173 -28.38 9.11 1.22
N ALA A 174 -29.18 9.55 0.25
CA ALA A 174 -30.56 9.08 0.12
C ALA A 174 -30.56 7.53 0.03
N PRO A 175 -31.46 6.85 0.75
CA PRO A 175 -31.57 5.40 0.65
C PRO A 175 -31.82 5.00 -0.80
N ALA A 176 -31.08 4.01 -1.29
CA ALA A 176 -31.26 3.47 -2.63
C ALA A 176 -32.72 3.00 -2.79
N PRO A 177 -33.36 3.23 -3.96
CA PRO A 177 -34.72 2.78 -4.20
C PRO A 177 -34.79 1.24 -4.08
N PRO A 178 -35.88 0.69 -3.51
CA PRO A 178 -36.11 -0.74 -3.54
C PRO A 178 -36.25 -1.18 -5.00
N GLY A 179 -35.38 -2.12 -5.41
CA GLY A 179 -35.48 -2.82 -6.68
C GLY A 179 -36.45 -4.00 -6.61
#